data_AF-A0A931YRA7-F1
#
_entry.id   AF-A0A931YRA7-F1
#
_cell.length_a   1.000
_cell.length_b   1.000
_cell.length_c   1.000
_cell.angle_alpha   90.00
_cell.angle_beta   90.00
_cell.angle_gamma   90.00
#
_symmetry.space_group_name_H-M   'P 1'
#
loop_
_entity.id
_entity.type
_entity.pdbx_description
1 polymer ?
#
loop_
_entity_poly.entity_id
_entity_poly.type
_entity_poly.pdbx_seq_one_letter_code
_entity_poly.pdbx_strand_id
1 'polypeptide(L)' 'MLTQTDLDALEYASALSKIGSKMGIDATKKWPEEGFTREWPDDIKMSQEIVDLVNKKWNIYGI' A
#
# COMPACT_ATOMS: atom_id res chain seq x y z
N MET A 1 6.89 -1.22 -15.43
CA MET A 1 7.08 0.24 -15.57
C MET A 1 6.75 0.61 -16.99
N LEU A 2 5.89 1.61 -17.19
CA LEU A 2 5.59 2.16 -18.51
C LEU A 2 6.44 3.42 -18.70
N THR A 3 7.17 3.49 -19.80
CA THR A 3 7.96 4.64 -20.20
C THR A 3 7.24 5.37 -21.33
N GLN A 4 7.40 6.70 -21.41
CA GLN A 4 6.75 7.57 -22.41
C GLN A 4 5.23 7.66 -22.28
N THR A 5 4.76 7.89 -21.07
CA THR A 5 3.35 8.17 -20.80
C THR A 5 3.11 9.66 -20.64
N ASP A 6 1.88 10.09 -20.94
CA ASP A 6 1.44 11.45 -20.63
C ASP A 6 1.47 11.74 -19.13
N LEU A 7 2.01 12.90 -18.80
CA LEU A 7 2.10 13.48 -17.46
C LEU A 7 1.43 14.85 -17.43
N ASP A 8 1.14 15.30 -16.21
CA ASP A 8 0.60 16.63 -16.00
C ASP A 8 1.58 17.73 -16.47
N ALA A 9 1.04 18.86 -16.91
CA ALA A 9 1.84 19.98 -17.39
C ALA A 9 2.71 20.62 -16.28
N LEU A 10 2.34 20.43 -15.01
CA LEU A 10 3.06 20.94 -13.83
C LEU A 10 4.04 19.92 -13.24
N GLU A 11 4.25 18.76 -13.88
CA GLU A 11 5.19 17.75 -13.41
C GLU A 11 6.64 18.12 -13.75
N TYR A 12 7.28 18.86 -12.85
CA TYR A 12 8.66 19.34 -13.00
C TYR A 12 9.74 18.27 -12.80
N ALA A 13 9.40 17.12 -12.19
CA ALA A 13 10.36 16.02 -12.05
C ALA A 13 10.55 15.24 -13.37
N SER A 14 9.73 15.52 -14.39
CA SER A 14 9.86 14.91 -15.72
C SER A 14 11.06 15.47 -16.48
N ALA A 15 11.77 14.59 -17.21
CA ALA A 15 12.90 15.02 -18.06
C ALA A 15 12.44 15.78 -19.32
N LEU A 16 11.19 15.58 -19.73
CA LEU A 16 10.55 16.22 -20.89
C LEU A 16 9.16 16.71 -20.48
N SER A 17 8.79 17.92 -20.90
CA SER A 17 7.47 18.48 -20.55
C SER A 17 6.34 17.55 -20.97
N LYS A 18 5.42 17.25 -20.04
CA LYS A 18 4.24 16.39 -20.21
C LYS A 18 4.54 14.93 -20.54
N ILE A 19 5.80 14.48 -20.53
CA ILE A 19 6.18 13.10 -20.88
C ILE A 19 7.08 12.52 -19.80
N GLY A 20 6.74 11.34 -19.31
CA GLY A 20 7.62 10.60 -18.41
C GLY A 20 7.19 9.16 -18.23
N SER A 21 7.23 8.65 -17.00
CA SER A 21 6.98 7.24 -16.71
C SER A 21 5.88 7.06 -15.66
N LYS A 22 5.23 5.90 -15.70
CA LYS A 22 4.32 5.43 -14.66
C LYS A 22 4.82 4.09 -14.12
N MET A 23 4.90 4.00 -12.80
CA MET A 23 5.26 2.77 -12.09
C MET A 23 4.02 2.24 -11.38
N GLY A 24 3.59 1.04 -11.75
CA GLY A 24 2.66 0.25 -10.93
C GLY A 24 3.48 -0.66 -10.02
N ILE A 25 3.22 -0.59 -8.72
CA ILE A 25 3.75 -1.54 -7.74
C ILE A 25 2.54 -2.33 -7.24
N ASP A 26 2.58 -3.63 -7.47
CA ASP A 26 1.57 -4.53 -6.95
C ASP A 26 2.01 -5.07 -5.59
N ALA A 27 1.42 -4.49 -4.55
CA ALA A 27 1.68 -4.82 -3.15
C ALA A 27 0.57 -5.69 -2.53
N THR A 28 -0.25 -6.36 -3.33
CA THR A 28 -1.30 -7.24 -2.80
C THR A 28 -0.71 -8.56 -2.30
N LYS A 29 -1.48 -9.23 -1.43
CA LYS A 29 -1.29 -10.66 -1.16
C LYS A 29 -1.24 -11.41 -2.49
N LYS A 30 -0.24 -12.29 -2.64
CA LYS A 30 -0.08 -13.12 -3.83
C LYS A 30 -0.81 -14.43 -3.70
N TRP A 31 -1.51 -14.78 -4.77
CA TRP A 31 -2.36 -15.94 -4.87
C TRP A 31 -1.67 -17.07 -5.67
N PRO A 32 -2.03 -18.34 -5.44
CA PRO A 32 -1.53 -19.45 -6.24
C PRO A 32 -1.79 -19.29 -7.75
N GLU A 33 -2.92 -18.68 -8.12
CA GLU A 33 -3.33 -18.43 -9.51
C GLU A 33 -2.41 -17.44 -10.24
N GLU A 34 -1.65 -16.61 -9.50
CA GLU A 34 -0.62 -15.74 -10.05
C GLU A 34 0.71 -16.48 -10.28
N GLY A 35 0.77 -17.80 -10.03
CA GLY A 35 1.95 -18.65 -10.23
C GLY A 35 2.88 -18.75 -9.02
N PHE A 36 2.45 -18.28 -7.84
CA PHE A 36 3.24 -18.35 -6.62
C PHE A 36 2.94 -19.64 -5.85
N THR A 37 3.96 -20.48 -5.65
CA THR A 37 3.83 -21.76 -4.95
C THR A 37 4.12 -21.68 -3.45
N ARG A 38 4.69 -20.56 -2.98
CA ARG A 38 4.94 -20.33 -1.56
C ARG A 38 3.65 -19.95 -0.85
N GLU A 39 3.48 -20.45 0.37
CA GLU A 39 2.41 -19.95 1.24
C GLU A 39 2.65 -18.47 1.56
N TRP A 40 1.55 -17.73 1.61
CA TRP A 40 1.56 -16.34 2.01
C TRP A 40 1.18 -16.25 3.49
N PRO A 41 1.99 -15.58 4.33
CA PRO A 41 1.74 -15.52 5.76
C PRO A 41 0.42 -14.81 6.06
N ASP A 42 -0.21 -15.17 7.17
CA ASP A 42 -1.37 -14.43 7.65
C ASP A 42 -0.97 -13.10 8.28
N ASP A 43 -1.89 -12.14 8.22
CA ASP A 43 -1.71 -10.85 8.87
C ASP A 43 -1.66 -11.02 10.39
N ILE A 44 -0.78 -10.26 11.04
CA ILE A 44 -0.77 -10.15 12.48
C ILE A 44 -1.99 -9.32 12.90
N LYS A 45 -2.92 -9.96 13.62
CA LYS A 45 -4.14 -9.31 14.14
C LYS A 45 -4.14 -9.33 15.66
N MET A 46 -4.53 -8.21 16.26
CA MET A 46 -4.77 -8.13 17.69
C MET A 46 -6.08 -8.84 18.03
N SER A 47 -6.16 -9.45 19.22
CA SER A 47 -7.42 -10.03 19.68
C SER A 47 -8.47 -8.93 19.88
N GLN A 48 -9.73 -9.22 19.54
CA GLN A 48 -10.81 -8.25 19.63
C GLN A 48 -10.98 -7.72 21.07
N GLU A 49 -10.80 -8.58 22.06
CA GLU A 49 -10.83 -8.21 23.49
C GLU A 49 -9.84 -7.08 23.83
N ILE A 50 -8.60 -7.17 23.33
CA ILE A 50 -7.57 -6.17 23.61
C ILE A 50 -7.85 -4.88 22.85
N VAL A 51 -8.32 -4.97 21.60
CA VAL A 51 -8.74 -3.81 20.82
C VAL A 51 -9.84 -3.05 21.57
N ASP A 52 -10.86 -3.76 22.05
CA ASP A 52 -12.00 -3.16 22.76
C ASP A 52 -11.57 -2.55 24.11
N LEU A 53 -10.68 -3.24 24.84
CA LEU A 53 -10.11 -2.75 26.09
C LEU A 53 -9.36 -1.43 25.90
N VAL A 54 -8.48 -1.36 24.89
CA VAL A 54 -7.68 -0.17 24.59
C VAL A 54 -8.58 0.97 24.13
N ASN A 55 -9.53 0.70 23.22
CA ASN A 55 -10.48 1.69 22.73
C ASN A 55 -11.30 2.30 23.87
N LYS A 56 -11.80 1.48 24.82
CA LYS A 56 -12.56 1.97 25.98
C LYS A 56 -11.73 2.89 26.88
N LYS A 57 -10.43 2.62 26.99
CA LYS A 57 -9.52 3.37 27.87
C LYS A 57 -8.78 4.50 27.17
N TRP A 58 -8.97 4.69 25.86
CA TRP A 58 -8.20 5.65 25.06
C TRP A 58 -8.18 7.06 25.67
N ASN A 59 -9.37 7.60 26.00
CA ASN A 59 -9.52 8.92 26.61
C ASN A 59 -8.88 9.04 28.01
N ILE A 60 -8.69 7.93 28.72
CA ILE A 60 -8.11 7.89 30.07
C ILE A 60 -6.59 7.97 30.01
N TYR A 61 -5.99 7.52 28.90
CA TYR A 61 -4.53 7.52 28.74
C TYR A 61 -3.94 8.91 28.49
N GLY A 62 -4.78 9.91 28.20
CA GLY A 62 -4.33 11.29 28.02
C GLY A 62 -3.46 11.49 26.78
N ILE A 63 -3.62 10.64 25.77
CA ILE A 63 -2.99 10.68 24.45
C ILE A 63 -4.03 10.91 23.35
#